data_AF-A0A7S0MQF4-F1
#
_entry.id   AF-A0A7S0MQF4-F1
#
_cell.length_a   1.000
_cell.length_b   1.000
_cell.length_c   1.000
_cell.angle_alpha   90.00
_cell.angle_beta   90.00
_cell.angle_gamma   90.00
#
_symmetry.space_group_name_H-M   'P 1'
#
loop_
_entity.id
_entity.type
_entity.pdbx_description
1 polymer ?
#
loop_
_entity_poly.entity_id
_entity_poly.type
_entity_poly.pdbx_seq_one_letter_code
_entity_poly.pdbx_strand_id
1 'polypeptide(L)'
;MPKELNPHIRPQAPPAAIEVGSYGGLQLKKAISVKLVDFLGEYTDDVLAEYILVMMAHGKTRDQTQDDLEAFLGKDSIKFTEWLWENLAENKRTYEQMEEGGAGKQPEGEAAQPTAEGSASVVAEPAPEEEALPPPDQK
;
A
#
# COMPACT_ATOMS: atom_id res chain seq x y z
N MET A 1 -5.74 -31.12 -21.31
CA MET A 1 -5.58 -30.38 -22.58
C MET A 1 -4.70 -29.18 -22.28
N PRO A 2 -3.49 -29.06 -22.86
CA PRO A 2 -2.68 -27.87 -22.68
C PRO A 2 -3.32 -26.72 -23.46
N LYS A 3 -3.45 -25.56 -22.81
CA LYS A 3 -4.03 -24.34 -23.36
C LYS A 3 -3.14 -23.90 -24.53
N GLU A 4 -3.71 -23.80 -25.74
CA GLU A 4 -2.96 -23.44 -26.94
C GLU A 4 -2.28 -22.07 -26.74
N LEU A 5 -0.96 -22.07 -26.87
CA LEU A 5 -0.13 -20.88 -26.76
C LEU A 5 -0.37 -20.05 -28.03
N ASN A 6 -1.12 -18.95 -27.88
CA ASN A 6 -1.56 -18.11 -28.98
C ASN A 6 -0.34 -17.46 -29.70
N PRO A 7 -0.06 -17.75 -30.99
CA PRO A 7 1.22 -17.43 -31.64
C PRO A 7 1.38 -15.95 -32.04
N HIS A 8 0.41 -15.09 -31.73
CA HIS A 8 0.44 -13.65 -32.01
C HIS A 8 0.73 -12.78 -30.79
N ILE A 9 0.98 -13.39 -29.63
CA ILE A 9 1.37 -12.64 -28.43
C ILE A 9 2.85 -12.30 -28.56
N ARG A 10 3.15 -11.18 -29.22
CA ARG A 10 4.45 -10.54 -29.03
C ARG A 10 4.61 -10.29 -27.52
N PRO A 11 5.72 -10.70 -26.89
CA PRO A 11 5.96 -10.33 -25.52
C PRO A 11 6.14 -8.81 -25.46
N GLN A 12 5.08 -8.09 -25.07
CA GLN A 12 5.20 -6.75 -24.52
C GLN A 12 5.80 -6.93 -23.13
N ALA A 13 7.13 -6.93 -23.07
CA ALA A 13 7.83 -6.72 -21.81
C ALA A 13 7.37 -5.36 -21.23
N PRO A 14 7.20 -5.25 -19.90
CA PRO A 14 6.90 -3.95 -19.32
C PRO A 14 7.99 -2.95 -19.75
N PRO A 15 7.61 -1.72 -20.13
CA PRO A 15 8.54 -0.74 -20.72
C PRO A 15 9.64 -0.28 -19.76
N ALA A 16 9.58 -0.67 -18.49
CA ALA A 16 10.58 -0.42 -17.47
C ALA A 16 10.82 -1.71 -16.66
N ALA A 17 12.06 -2.20 -16.64
CA ALA A 17 12.50 -3.21 -15.68
C ALA A 17 12.62 -2.53 -14.30
N ILE A 18 11.49 -2.42 -13.60
CA ILE A 18 11.43 -1.68 -12.34
C ILE A 18 11.98 -2.56 -11.22
N GLU A 19 13.01 -2.07 -10.55
CA GLU A 19 13.56 -2.75 -9.39
C GLU A 19 12.75 -2.44 -8.13
N VAL A 20 12.34 -3.48 -7.41
CA VAL A 20 11.62 -3.37 -6.12
C VAL A 20 12.57 -2.78 -5.08
N GLY A 21 12.30 -1.57 -4.61
CA GLY A 21 13.13 -0.83 -3.65
C GLY A 21 13.89 0.36 -4.24
N SER A 22 13.94 0.48 -5.57
CA SER A 22 14.41 1.70 -6.23
C SER A 22 13.46 2.88 -5.98
N TYR A 23 13.97 4.10 -6.15
CA TYR A 23 13.12 5.31 -6.13
C TYR A 23 11.97 5.21 -7.14
N GLY A 24 12.26 4.72 -8.35
CA GLY A 24 11.25 4.46 -9.38
C GLY A 24 10.18 3.47 -8.92
N GLY A 25 10.59 2.37 -8.27
CA GLY A 25 9.68 1.38 -7.70
C GLY A 25 8.80 1.94 -6.58
N LEU A 26 9.35 2.78 -5.69
CA LEU A 26 8.58 3.45 -4.64
C LEU A 26 7.55 4.43 -5.21
N GLN A 27 7.94 5.20 -6.22
CA GLN A 27 7.04 6.13 -6.91
C GLN A 27 5.93 5.40 -7.65
N LEU A 28 6.24 4.25 -8.27
CA LEU A 28 5.24 3.40 -8.90
C LEU A 28 4.30 2.80 -7.85
N LYS A 29 4.81 2.22 -6.75
CA LYS A 29 3.98 1.69 -5.66
C LYS A 29 3.00 2.74 -5.16
N LYS A 30 3.47 3.96 -4.92
CA LYS A 30 2.63 5.07 -4.49
C LYS A 30 1.54 5.39 -5.51
N ALA A 31 1.87 5.47 -6.79
CA ALA A 31 0.90 5.72 -7.85
C ALA A 31 -0.16 4.60 -7.92
N ILE A 32 0.27 3.34 -7.78
CA ILE A 32 -0.62 2.17 -7.73
C ILE A 32 -1.55 2.26 -6.53
N SER A 33 -1.03 2.50 -5.32
CA SER A 33 -1.86 2.62 -4.10
C SER A 33 -2.94 3.69 -4.26
N VAL A 34 -2.58 4.87 -4.78
CA VAL A 34 -3.54 5.95 -5.03
C VAL A 34 -4.60 5.50 -6.05
N LYS A 35 -4.19 4.82 -7.13
CA LYS A 35 -5.13 4.39 -8.16
C LYS A 35 -6.05 3.27 -7.68
N LEU A 36 -5.57 2.35 -6.84
CA LEU A 36 -6.39 1.28 -6.29
C LEU A 36 -7.59 1.80 -5.48
N VAL A 37 -7.45 2.95 -4.81
CA VAL A 37 -8.57 3.61 -4.11
C VAL A 37 -9.73 3.90 -5.05
N ASP A 38 -9.48 4.26 -6.32
CA ASP A 38 -10.55 4.53 -7.30
C ASP A 38 -11.39 3.29 -7.63
N PHE A 39 -10.83 2.09 -7.47
CA PHE A 39 -11.47 0.81 -7.83
C PHE A 39 -11.99 0.04 -6.61
N LEU A 40 -11.25 0.07 -5.50
CA LEU A 40 -11.54 -0.69 -4.28
C LEU A 40 -12.01 0.19 -3.12
N GLY A 41 -11.92 1.52 -3.21
CA GLY A 41 -12.25 2.42 -2.10
C GLY A 41 -11.39 2.13 -0.88
N GLU A 42 -12.02 1.98 0.29
CA GLU A 42 -11.34 1.67 1.56
C GLU A 42 -10.87 0.20 1.67
N TYR A 43 -11.19 -0.65 0.69
CA TYR A 43 -10.75 -2.06 0.67
C TYR A 43 -9.33 -2.25 0.12
N THR A 44 -8.65 -1.17 -0.29
CA THR A 44 -7.26 -1.23 -0.73
C THR A 44 -6.29 -1.27 0.45
N ASP A 45 -5.25 -2.09 0.33
CA ASP A 45 -4.18 -2.19 1.30
C ASP A 45 -2.79 -2.06 0.64
N ASP A 46 -1.77 -1.75 1.45
CA ASP A 46 -0.40 -1.56 0.97
C ASP A 46 0.23 -2.87 0.43
N VAL A 47 -0.32 -4.03 0.81
CA VAL A 47 0.16 -5.35 0.38
C VAL A 47 -0.25 -5.61 -1.06
N LEU A 48 -1.47 -5.26 -1.47
CA LEU A 48 -1.91 -5.36 -2.86
C LEU A 48 -1.07 -4.47 -3.80
N ALA A 49 -0.78 -3.24 -3.40
CA ALA A 49 0.07 -2.35 -4.17
C ALA A 49 1.51 -2.89 -4.31
N GLU A 50 2.05 -3.49 -3.23
CA GLU A 50 3.35 -4.14 -3.25
C GLU A 50 3.36 -5.40 -4.13
N TYR A 51 2.31 -6.22 -4.06
CA TYR A 51 2.13 -7.37 -4.93
C TYR A 51 2.16 -6.96 -6.41
N ILE A 52 1.46 -5.89 -6.78
CA ILE A 52 1.48 -5.36 -8.16
C ILE A 52 2.87 -4.87 -8.55
N LEU A 53 3.57 -4.14 -7.67
CA LEU A 53 4.95 -3.72 -7.93
C LEU A 53 5.86 -4.92 -8.21
N VAL A 54 5.79 -5.97 -7.39
CA VAL A 54 6.59 -7.18 -7.56
C VAL A 54 6.23 -7.89 -8.87
N MET A 55 4.95 -7.92 -9.26
CA MET A 55 4.54 -8.44 -10.56
C MET A 55 5.18 -7.67 -11.73
N MET A 56 5.27 -6.34 -11.62
CA MET A 56 5.93 -5.50 -12.64
C MET A 56 7.43 -5.73 -12.68
N ALA A 57 8.07 -5.88 -11.53
CA ALA A 57 9.50 -6.18 -11.44
C ALA A 57 9.86 -7.53 -12.04
N HIS A 58 8.97 -8.52 -11.92
CA HIS A 58 9.16 -9.85 -12.51
C HIS A 58 8.92 -9.90 -14.02
N GLY A 59 8.55 -8.78 -14.66
CA GLY A 59 8.38 -8.73 -16.10
C GLY A 59 7.10 -9.41 -16.60
N LYS A 60 6.07 -9.57 -15.75
CA LYS A 60 4.79 -10.15 -16.17
C LYS A 60 4.17 -9.33 -17.30
N THR A 61 3.48 -10.01 -18.22
CA THR A 61 2.78 -9.33 -19.32
C THR A 61 1.50 -8.66 -18.82
N ARG A 62 0.90 -7.81 -19.67
CA ARG A 62 -0.38 -7.16 -19.39
C ARG A 62 -1.47 -8.17 -19.08
N ASP A 63 -1.65 -9.17 -19.95
CA ASP A 63 -2.69 -10.19 -19.77
C ASP A 63 -2.51 -10.98 -18.48
N GLN A 64 -1.28 -11.41 -18.16
CA GLN A 64 -0.99 -12.13 -16.91
C GLN A 64 -1.31 -11.28 -15.68
N THR A 65 -0.94 -10.00 -15.72
CA THR A 65 -1.22 -9.06 -14.63
C THR A 65 -2.72 -8.81 -14.51
N GLN A 66 -3.44 -8.70 -15.63
CA GLN A 66 -4.89 -8.56 -15.63
C GLN A 66 -5.58 -9.79 -15.04
N ASP A 67 -5.20 -11.00 -15.48
CA ASP A 67 -5.72 -12.27 -14.97
C ASP A 67 -5.47 -12.40 -13.46
N ASP A 68 -4.26 -12.08 -13.00
CA ASP A 68 -3.91 -12.10 -11.57
C ASP A 68 -4.72 -11.07 -10.76
N LEU A 69 -5.03 -9.91 -11.36
CA LEU A 69 -5.81 -8.85 -10.74
C LEU A 69 -7.32 -9.03 -10.84
N GLU A 70 -7.81 -9.95 -11.67
CA GLU A 70 -9.23 -10.24 -11.79
C GLU A 70 -9.82 -10.74 -10.45
N ALA A 71 -9.04 -11.46 -9.65
CA ALA A 71 -9.47 -11.91 -8.31
C ALA A 71 -9.73 -10.76 -7.33
N PHE A 72 -9.10 -9.59 -7.55
CA PHE A 72 -9.23 -8.41 -6.67
C PHE A 72 -10.18 -7.36 -7.26
N LEU A 73 -10.04 -7.08 -8.56
CA LEU A 73 -10.71 -5.98 -9.25
C LEU A 73 -11.88 -6.44 -10.13
N GLY A 74 -12.06 -7.75 -10.31
CA GLY A 74 -13.09 -8.32 -11.18
C GLY A 74 -13.00 -7.74 -12.60
N LYS A 75 -14.13 -7.18 -13.08
CA LYS A 75 -14.25 -6.61 -14.43
C LYS A 75 -13.44 -5.33 -14.63
N ASP A 76 -13.12 -4.63 -13.55
CA ASP A 76 -12.34 -3.39 -13.62
C ASP A 76 -10.83 -3.64 -13.72
N SER A 77 -10.39 -4.90 -13.57
CA SER A 77 -9.00 -5.33 -13.83
C SER A 77 -8.53 -4.87 -15.20
N ILE A 78 -9.37 -4.94 -16.25
CA ILE A 78 -9.04 -4.50 -17.61
C ILE A 78 -8.66 -3.02 -17.63
N LYS A 79 -9.50 -2.16 -17.04
CA LYS A 79 -9.29 -0.70 -17.00
C LYS A 79 -8.08 -0.33 -16.16
N PHE A 80 -7.91 -1.00 -15.02
CA PHE A 80 -6.76 -0.77 -14.15
C PHE A 80 -5.46 -1.15 -14.86
N THR A 81 -5.42 -2.32 -15.51
CA THR A 81 -4.22 -2.79 -16.19
C THR A 81 -3.89 -1.94 -17.42
N GLU A 82 -4.90 -1.43 -18.13
CA GLU A 82 -4.70 -0.43 -19.18
C GLU A 82 -4.05 0.85 -18.66
N TRP A 83 -4.62 1.43 -17.59
CA TRP A 83 -4.04 2.59 -16.92
C TRP A 83 -2.61 2.32 -16.43
N LEU A 84 -2.34 1.13 -15.89
CA LEU A 84 -1.01 0.79 -15.38
C LEU A 84 0.03 0.82 -16.51
N TRP A 85 -0.29 0.29 -17.68
CA TRP A 85 0.58 0.32 -18.85
C TRP A 85 0.76 1.73 -19.41
N GLU A 86 -0.30 2.54 -19.46
CA GLU A 86 -0.23 3.96 -19.86
C GLU A 86 0.64 4.76 -18.89
N ASN A 87 0.41 4.63 -17.59
CA ASN A 87 1.16 5.29 -16.54
C ASN A 87 2.66 4.92 -16.59
N LEU A 88 2.99 3.64 -16.85
CA LEU A 88 4.36 3.18 -17.05
C LEU A 88 5.02 3.80 -18.28
N ALA A 89 4.28 3.94 -19.39
CA ALA A 89 4.79 4.54 -20.62
C ALA A 89 5.00 6.06 -20.47
N GLU A 90 4.06 6.76 -19.85
CA GLU A 90 4.11 8.21 -19.62
C GLU A 90 5.19 8.59 -18.61
N ASN A 91 5.35 7.81 -17.55
CA ASN A 91 6.30 8.06 -16.47
C ASN A 91 7.59 7.24 -16.59
N LYS A 92 7.86 6.68 -17.77
CA LYS A 92 9.06 5.87 -18.03
C LYS A 92 10.34 6.55 -17.53
N ARG A 93 10.51 7.82 -17.86
CA ARG A 93 11.65 8.64 -17.44
C ARG A 93 11.72 8.86 -15.91
N THR A 94 10.59 8.83 -15.21
CA THR A 94 10.53 8.95 -13.74
C THR A 94 10.93 7.65 -13.06
N TYR A 95 10.53 6.52 -13.64
CA TYR A 95 10.84 5.19 -13.09
C TYR A 95 12.25 4.70 -13.46
N GLU A 96 12.83 5.19 -14.56
CA GLU A 96 14.20 4.87 -15.00
C GLU A 96 15.28 5.81 -14.44
N GLN A 97 14.95 7.04 -14.02
CA GLN A 97 15.94 7.96 -13.45
C GLN A 97 16.21 7.65 -11.98
N MET A 98 17.26 6.86 -11.73
CA MET A 98 18.44 7.22 -10.90
C MET A 98 19.23 5.96 -10.51
N GLU A 99 19.96 5.39 -11.47
CA GLU A 99 21.26 4.80 -11.18
C GLU A 99 22.27 5.98 -11.13
N GLU A 100 22.32 6.67 -9.98
CA GLU A 100 23.46 7.45 -9.44
C GLU A 100 22.97 8.63 -8.55
N GLY A 101 23.28 8.55 -7.25
CA GLY A 101 23.60 9.73 -6.45
C GLY A 101 22.55 10.27 -5.47
N GLY A 102 22.55 9.74 -4.24
CA GLY A 102 22.64 10.59 -3.04
C GLY A 102 21.35 11.14 -2.42
N ALA A 103 21.02 10.59 -1.24
CA ALA A 103 20.51 11.25 -0.03
C ALA A 103 19.48 12.40 -0.19
N GLY A 104 18.24 12.11 0.22
CA GLY A 104 17.17 13.11 0.33
C GLY A 104 16.14 12.78 1.41
N LYS A 105 16.59 12.63 2.67
CA LYS A 105 15.87 12.86 3.94
C LYS A 105 14.39 12.40 4.04
N GLN A 106 14.17 11.33 4.80
CA GLN A 106 13.04 11.25 5.72
C GLN A 106 13.03 12.52 6.60
N PRO A 107 11.89 13.21 6.78
CA PRO A 107 11.62 13.87 8.03
C PRO A 107 11.18 12.78 9.03
N GLU A 108 12.18 12.17 9.68
CA GLU A 108 11.98 11.53 10.97
C GLU A 108 11.78 12.66 11.98
N GLY A 109 10.52 13.05 12.17
CA GLY A 109 10.08 13.93 13.25
C GLY A 109 9.79 13.08 14.47
N GLU A 110 10.87 12.59 15.10
CA GLU A 110 10.81 11.93 16.40
C GLU A 110 10.54 12.96 17.52
N ALA A 111 9.68 12.55 18.45
CA ALA A 111 9.57 12.94 19.85
C ALA A 111 9.46 14.43 20.23
N ALA A 112 8.26 14.84 20.60
CA ALA A 112 8.06 15.74 21.74
C ALA A 112 7.39 14.95 22.88
N GLN A 113 8.22 14.25 23.66
CA GLN A 113 7.87 13.93 25.05
C GLN A 113 8.13 15.19 25.89
N PRO A 114 7.17 15.69 26.70
CA PRO A 114 7.50 16.54 27.82
C PRO A 114 7.76 15.67 29.06
N THR A 115 9.03 15.44 29.38
CA THR A 115 9.46 15.04 30.73
C THR A 115 9.90 16.29 31.50
N ALA A 116 9.21 16.60 32.59
CA ALA A 116 9.77 17.38 33.70
C ALA A 116 9.29 16.74 35.00
N GLU A 117 10.25 16.24 35.76
CA GLU A 117 10.11 15.53 37.02
C GLU A 117 9.89 16.48 38.21
N GLY A 118 9.15 16.00 39.22
CA GLY A 118 9.59 16.09 40.63
C GLY A 118 9.01 17.20 41.51
N SER A 119 8.06 16.84 42.39
CA SER A 119 8.40 16.61 43.81
C SER A 119 7.19 16.18 44.66
N ALA A 120 7.34 14.98 45.23
CA ALA A 120 6.89 14.48 46.55
C ALA A 120 5.51 14.89 47.11
N SER A 121 4.69 13.92 47.53
CA SER A 121 4.86 13.23 48.82
C SER A 121 3.59 12.45 49.24
N VAL A 122 3.82 11.24 49.74
CA VAL A 122 3.07 10.48 50.77
C VAL A 122 1.60 10.03 50.54
N VAL A 123 1.48 8.72 50.28
CA VAL A 123 0.74 7.71 51.08
C VAL A 123 -0.63 8.10 51.66
N ALA A 124 -1.70 7.46 51.16
CA ALA A 124 -2.58 6.57 51.95
C ALA A 124 -3.74 6.00 51.11
N GLU A 125 -3.72 4.70 50.88
CA GLU A 125 -4.90 3.80 50.78
C GLU A 125 -4.88 2.98 52.09
N PRO A 126 -5.98 2.52 52.75
CA PRO A 126 -7.28 1.98 52.24
C PRO A 126 -8.51 2.59 52.97
N ALA A 127 -9.80 2.28 52.74
CA ALA A 127 -10.54 1.03 52.54
C ALA A 127 -12.03 1.36 52.16
N PRO A 128 -12.95 0.38 52.01
CA PRO A 128 -14.06 0.39 51.03
C PRO A 128 -15.48 0.56 51.63
N GLU A 129 -16.49 0.28 50.79
CA GLU A 129 -17.95 0.14 51.05
C GLU A 129 -18.79 1.42 51.03
N GLU A 130 -19.57 1.61 49.95
CA GLU A 130 -21.03 1.55 50.06
C GLU A 130 -21.65 1.28 48.68
N GLU A 131 -22.07 0.03 48.49
CA GLU A 131 -22.99 -0.36 47.43
C GLU A 131 -24.36 0.26 47.74
N ALA A 132 -24.72 1.35 47.04
CA ALA A 132 -26.05 1.92 47.13
C ALA A 132 -26.66 2.04 45.72
N LEU A 133 -27.14 0.90 45.23
CA LEU A 133 -28.17 0.84 44.19
C LEU A 133 -29.42 1.58 44.71
N PRO A 134 -30.04 2.49 43.94
CA PRO A 134 -31.30 3.07 44.35
C PRO A 134 -32.40 1.99 44.25
N PRO A 135 -33.31 1.85 45.24
CA PRO A 135 -34.44 0.96 45.10
C PRO A 135 -35.41 1.52 44.04
N PRO A 136 -35.98 0.68 43.16
CA PRO A 136 -37.07 1.10 42.30
C PRO A 136 -38.37 1.17 43.11
N ASP A 137 -39.08 2.27 42.94
CA ASP A 137 -40.43 2.51 43.45
C ASP A 137 -41.44 1.60 42.71
N GLN A 138 -42.00 0.61 43.40
CA GLN A 138 -43.07 -0.25 42.87
C GLN A 138 -44.05 -0.67 43.99
N LYS A 139 -45.12 0.13 44.10
CA LYS A 139 -46.51 -0.19 44.48
C LYS A 139 -46.87 -0.60 45.91
#